data_AF-A0A376BBR9-F1
#
_entry.id   AF-A0A376BBR9-F1
#
_cell.length_a   1.000
_cell.length_b   1.000
_cell.length_c   1.000
_cell.angle_alpha   90.00
_cell.angle_beta   90.00
_cell.angle_gamma   90.00
#
_symmetry.space_group_name_H-M   'P 1'
#
loop_
_entity.id
_entity.type
_entity.pdbx_description
1 polymer ?
#
loop_
_entity_poly.entity_id
_entity_poly.type
_entity_poly.pdbx_seq_one_letter_code
_entity_poly.pdbx_strand_id
1 'polypeptide(L)'
;MDPLQNSLDTTQDLLSEIIEGFIELGVSVYDFPGTDEAKQGMVTNLKRNFERIVKLDQLANTDKNLNNVNVPLDVLQYIEDGRNPDVYTREFVEAIKRSNQYQRGKMLAMRQLRDSLATKIIEEFPDLEKQVDLITKKTTNPTNENNLKL
;
A
#
# COMPACT_ATOMS: atom_id res chain seq x y z
N MET A 1 -13.69 11.90 -15.49
CA MET A 1 -12.55 10.97 -15.48
C MET A 1 -11.48 11.59 -14.63
N ASP A 2 -11.01 10.90 -13.61
CA ASP A 2 -9.98 11.41 -12.72
C ASP A 2 -8.68 11.65 -13.50
N PRO A 3 -8.01 12.81 -13.33
CA PRO A 3 -6.81 13.15 -14.10
C PRO A 3 -5.67 12.14 -13.86
N LEU A 4 -5.59 11.59 -12.65
CA LEU A 4 -4.65 10.51 -12.31
C LEU A 4 -4.94 9.22 -13.08
N GLN A 5 -6.21 8.83 -13.20
CA GLN A 5 -6.59 7.61 -13.91
C GLN A 5 -6.18 7.69 -15.38
N ASN A 6 -6.42 8.84 -16.01
CA ASN A 6 -6.02 9.05 -17.40
C ASN A 6 -4.48 8.98 -17.60
N SER A 7 -3.72 9.53 -16.66
CA SER A 7 -2.25 9.41 -16.64
C SER A 7 -1.78 7.95 -16.50
N LEU A 8 -2.43 7.18 -15.63
CA LEU A 8 -2.13 5.75 -15.43
C LEU A 8 -2.48 4.93 -16.67
N ASP A 9 -3.65 5.15 -17.25
CA ASP A 9 -4.11 4.45 -18.47
C ASP A 9 -3.14 4.72 -19.64
N THR A 10 -2.76 5.99 -19.85
CA THR A 10 -1.78 6.37 -20.88
C THR A 10 -0.42 5.71 -20.67
N THR A 11 0.01 5.60 -19.41
CA THR A 11 1.29 4.96 -19.05
C THR A 11 1.22 3.45 -19.27
N GLN A 12 0.10 2.83 -18.93
CA GLN A 12 -0.15 1.40 -19.12
C GLN A 12 -0.17 1.03 -20.62
N ASP A 13 -0.83 1.84 -21.45
CA ASP A 13 -0.86 1.64 -22.91
C ASP A 13 0.56 1.70 -23.49
N LEU A 14 1.35 2.70 -23.09
CA LEU A 14 2.73 2.84 -23.53
C LEU A 14 3.62 1.66 -23.09
N LEU A 15 3.47 1.18 -21.86
CA LEU A 15 4.17 -0.01 -21.37
C LEU A 15 3.80 -1.26 -22.18
N SER A 16 2.51 -1.43 -22.49
CA SER A 16 2.02 -2.54 -23.30
C SER A 16 2.61 -2.51 -24.71
N GLU A 17 2.62 -1.34 -25.35
CA GLU A 17 3.24 -1.13 -26.66
C GLU A 17 4.75 -1.44 -26.68
N ILE A 18 5.47 -1.15 -25.59
CA ILE A 18 6.90 -1.46 -25.45
C ILE A 18 7.09 -2.98 -25.34
N ILE A 19 6.29 -3.66 -24.51
CA ILE A 19 6.34 -5.11 -24.31
C ILE A 19 6.04 -5.83 -25.64
N GLU A 20 4.96 -5.45 -26.32
CA GLU A 20 4.62 -5.97 -27.64
C GLU A 20 5.75 -5.75 -28.65
N GLY A 21 6.32 -4.55 -28.66
CA GLY A 21 7.46 -4.22 -29.51
C GLY A 21 8.69 -5.09 -29.26
N PHE A 22 8.95 -5.52 -28.02
CA PHE A 22 10.03 -6.46 -27.70
C PHE A 22 9.70 -7.89 -28.11
N ILE A 23 8.43 -8.32 -28.01
CA ILE A 23 7.98 -9.62 -28.49
C ILE A 23 8.13 -9.71 -30.01
N GLU A 24 7.65 -8.70 -30.74
CA GLU A 24 7.81 -8.59 -32.20
C GLU A 24 9.28 -8.64 -32.62
N LEU A 25 10.14 -7.92 -31.89
CA LEU A 25 11.57 -7.93 -32.13
C LEU A 25 12.17 -9.32 -31.89
N GLY A 26 11.78 -10.00 -30.81
CA GLY A 26 12.22 -11.36 -30.50
C GLY A 26 11.88 -12.36 -31.61
N VAL A 27 10.64 -12.29 -32.12
CA VAL A 27 10.20 -13.12 -33.26
C VAL A 27 10.98 -12.77 -34.53
N SER A 28 11.17 -11.48 -34.83
CA SER A 28 11.92 -11.04 -36.01
C SER A 28 13.41 -11.43 -35.98
N VAL A 29 14.01 -11.54 -34.80
CA VAL A 29 15.38 -12.03 -34.63
C VAL A 29 15.44 -13.55 -34.81
N TYR A 30 14.44 -14.27 -34.31
CA TYR A 30 14.35 -15.73 -34.41
C TYR A 30 14.15 -16.19 -35.86
N ASP A 31 13.20 -15.58 -36.59
CA ASP A 31 12.87 -15.91 -37.99
C ASP A 31 13.62 -15.03 -39.00
N PHE A 32 14.86 -14.64 -38.68
CA PHE A 32 15.60 -13.69 -39.51
C PHE A 32 15.95 -14.27 -40.90
N PRO A 33 15.42 -13.72 -42.01
CA PRO A 33 15.59 -14.30 -43.34
C PRO A 33 16.93 -13.96 -44.02
N GLY A 34 17.79 -13.18 -43.36
CA GLY A 34 19.10 -12.80 -43.92
C GLY A 34 19.08 -11.66 -44.94
N THR A 35 17.92 -11.04 -45.20
CA THR A 35 17.77 -9.97 -46.19
C THR A 35 18.06 -8.59 -45.60
N ASP A 36 18.50 -7.65 -46.44
CA ASP A 36 18.75 -6.26 -46.02
C ASP A 36 17.46 -5.55 -45.60
N GLU A 37 16.32 -5.88 -46.21
CA GLU A 37 15.01 -5.35 -45.83
C GLU A 37 14.61 -5.80 -44.42
N ALA A 38 14.83 -7.08 -44.08
CA ALA A 38 14.54 -7.59 -42.75
C ALA A 38 15.43 -6.95 -41.69
N LYS A 39 16.72 -6.75 -42.00
CA LYS A 39 17.66 -6.03 -41.13
C LYS A 39 17.20 -4.59 -40.90
N GLN A 40 16.78 -3.89 -41.96
CA GLN A 40 16.30 -2.51 -41.87
C GLN A 40 15.00 -2.41 -41.05
N GLY A 41 14.07 -3.34 -41.23
CA GLY A 41 12.84 -3.44 -40.43
C GLY A 41 13.13 -3.65 -38.94
N MET A 42 14.05 -4.55 -38.62
CA MET A 42 14.51 -4.80 -37.24
C MET A 42 15.08 -3.54 -36.57
N VAL A 43 15.98 -2.84 -37.26
CA VAL A 43 16.59 -1.60 -36.73
C VAL A 43 15.53 -0.52 -36.52
N THR A 44 14.54 -0.45 -37.41
CA THR A 44 13.43 0.51 -37.30
C THR A 44 12.56 0.21 -36.09
N ASN A 45 12.19 -1.06 -35.87
CA ASN A 45 11.44 -1.48 -34.69
C ASN A 45 12.21 -1.21 -33.39
N LEU A 46 13.52 -1.47 -33.37
CA LEU A 46 14.38 -1.21 -32.22
C LEU A 46 14.45 0.29 -31.90
N LYS A 47 14.61 1.15 -32.91
CA LYS A 47 14.56 2.62 -32.74
C LYS A 47 13.21 3.06 -32.19
N ARG A 48 12.10 2.56 -32.75
CA ARG A 48 10.74 2.87 -32.28
C ARG A 48 10.54 2.49 -30.81
N ASN A 49 11.00 1.30 -30.40
CA ASN A 49 10.91 0.87 -29.00
C ASN A 49 11.76 1.76 -28.08
N PHE A 50 12.95 2.16 -28.53
CA PHE A 50 13.80 3.08 -27.76
C PHE A 50 13.14 4.45 -27.57
N GLU A 51 12.55 5.02 -28.64
CA GLU A 51 11.80 6.28 -28.56
C GLU A 51 10.62 6.18 -27.57
N ARG A 52 9.92 5.04 -27.53
CA ARG A 52 8.86 4.78 -26.55
C ARG A 52 9.38 4.75 -25.11
N ILE A 53 10.54 4.13 -24.86
CA ILE A 53 11.17 4.12 -23.53
C ILE A 53 11.55 5.54 -23.09
N VAL A 54 12.12 6.34 -23.99
CA VAL A 54 12.43 7.75 -23.70
C VAL A 54 11.16 8.54 -23.37
N LYS A 55 10.08 8.30 -24.11
CA LYS A 55 8.77 8.91 -23.83
C LYS A 55 8.23 8.48 -22.47
N LEU A 56 8.41 7.23 -22.07
CA LEU A 56 8.00 6.72 -20.75
C LEU A 56 8.76 7.43 -19.62
N ASP A 57 10.07 7.58 -19.75
CA ASP A 57 10.90 8.31 -18.77
C ASP A 57 10.48 9.79 -18.65
N GLN A 58 10.18 10.44 -19.78
CA GLN A 58 9.67 11.81 -19.79
C GLN A 58 8.33 11.95 -19.08
N LEU A 59 7.41 11.00 -19.31
CA LEU A 59 6.10 10.97 -18.65
C LEU A 59 6.26 10.76 -17.14
N ALA A 60 7.10 9.83 -16.71
CA ALA A 60 7.36 9.57 -15.30
C ALA A 60 7.88 10.82 -14.57
N ASN A 61 8.79 11.58 -15.19
CA ASN A 61 9.39 12.76 -14.57
C ASN A 61 8.52 14.03 -14.67
N THR A 62 7.66 14.14 -15.69
CA THR A 62 6.88 15.36 -15.95
C THR A 62 5.48 15.31 -15.35
N ASP A 63 4.89 14.13 -15.24
CA ASP A 63 3.53 13.98 -14.76
C ASP A 63 3.46 14.14 -13.23
N LYS A 64 2.92 15.29 -12.80
CA LYS A 64 2.74 15.61 -11.38
C LYS A 64 1.73 14.67 -10.70
N ASN A 65 0.79 14.10 -11.44
CA ASN A 65 -0.20 13.19 -10.88
C ASN A 65 0.45 11.86 -10.51
N LEU A 66 1.33 11.33 -11.37
CA LEU A 66 2.07 10.10 -11.10
C LEU A 66 3.06 10.27 -9.95
N ASN A 67 3.76 11.41 -9.90
CA ASN A 67 4.73 11.72 -8.84
C ASN A 67 4.12 11.89 -7.44
N ASN A 68 2.79 12.08 -7.33
CA ASN A 68 2.10 12.14 -6.04
C ASN A 68 1.70 10.76 -5.50
N VAL A 69 1.92 9.69 -6.27
CA VAL A 69 1.61 8.31 -5.85
C VAL A 69 2.83 7.69 -5.20
N ASN A 70 2.78 7.52 -3.87
CA ASN A 70 3.82 6.83 -3.13
C ASN A 70 3.54 5.32 -3.11
N VAL A 71 4.50 4.54 -3.60
CA VAL A 71 4.45 3.07 -3.54
C VAL A 71 5.34 2.60 -2.40
N PRO A 72 4.84 1.78 -1.46
CA PRO A 72 5.67 1.20 -0.40
C PRO A 72 6.79 0.32 -0.97
N LEU A 73 7.98 0.39 -0.39
CA LEU A 73 9.14 -0.42 -0.83
C LEU A 73 8.85 -1.93 -0.73
N ASP A 74 8.06 -2.34 0.25
CA ASP A 74 7.67 -3.74 0.42
C ASP A 74 6.89 -4.26 -0.80
N VAL A 75 6.09 -3.41 -1.46
CA VAL A 75 5.37 -3.79 -2.69
C VAL A 75 6.36 -4.03 -3.83
N LEU A 76 7.47 -3.28 -3.88
CA LEU A 76 8.52 -3.50 -4.88
C LEU A 76 9.17 -4.87 -4.71
N GLN A 77 9.45 -5.28 -3.47
CA GLN A 77 9.98 -6.63 -3.18
C GLN A 77 9.02 -7.73 -3.64
N TYR A 78 7.72 -7.54 -3.46
CA TYR A 78 6.71 -8.49 -3.94
C TYR A 78 6.77 -8.64 -5.47
N ILE A 79 6.95 -7.53 -6.20
CA ILE A 79 7.08 -7.54 -7.67
C ILE A 79 8.38 -8.24 -8.09
N GLU A 80 9.51 -7.93 -7.44
CA GLU A 80 10.81 -8.56 -7.73
C GLU A 80 10.78 -10.08 -7.51
N ASP A 81 10.07 -10.54 -6.47
CA ASP A 81 9.90 -11.96 -6.16
C ASP A 81 8.84 -12.65 -7.05
N GLY A 82 8.21 -11.93 -7.98
CA GLY A 82 7.14 -12.44 -8.85
C GLY A 82 5.83 -12.77 -8.11
N ARG A 83 5.61 -12.18 -6.93
CA ARG A 83 4.37 -12.33 -6.16
C ARG A 83 3.35 -11.26 -6.54
N ASN A 84 2.07 -11.58 -6.40
CA ASN A 84 1.02 -10.58 -6.63
C ASN A 84 1.06 -9.50 -5.52
N PRO A 85 1.24 -8.21 -5.86
CA PRO A 85 1.26 -7.11 -4.88
C PRO A 85 -0.07 -6.95 -4.10
N ASP A 86 -1.19 -7.44 -4.61
CA ASP A 86 -2.47 -7.44 -3.87
C ASP A 86 -2.40 -8.22 -2.56
N VAL A 87 -1.52 -9.22 -2.50
CA VAL A 87 -1.28 -10.01 -1.29
C VAL A 87 -0.72 -9.14 -0.18
N TYR A 88 0.22 -8.25 -0.50
CA TYR A 88 0.75 -7.28 0.47
C TYR A 88 -0.36 -6.39 1.02
N THR A 89 -1.21 -5.84 0.14
CA THR A 89 -2.33 -4.98 0.57
C THR A 89 -3.28 -5.73 1.49
N ARG A 90 -3.61 -6.99 1.18
CA ARG A 90 -4.44 -7.85 2.03
C ARG A 90 -3.79 -8.09 3.40
N GLU A 91 -2.52 -8.50 3.41
CA GLU A 91 -1.78 -8.76 4.65
C GLU A 91 -1.66 -7.50 5.52
N PHE A 92 -1.43 -6.35 4.90
CA PHE A 92 -1.35 -5.07 5.59
C PHE A 92 -2.68 -4.70 6.27
N VAL A 93 -3.80 -4.83 5.55
CA VAL A 93 -5.14 -4.60 6.11
C VAL A 93 -5.44 -5.58 7.25
N GLU A 94 -5.10 -6.86 7.08
CA GLU A 94 -5.26 -7.87 8.13
C GLU A 94 -4.40 -7.58 9.37
N ALA A 95 -3.15 -7.14 9.17
CA ALA A 95 -2.25 -6.75 10.24
C ALA A 95 -2.77 -5.53 11.02
N ILE A 96 -3.28 -4.51 10.32
CA ILE A 96 -3.92 -3.35 10.96
C ILE A 96 -5.12 -3.78 11.79
N LYS A 97 -6.00 -4.62 11.22
CA LYS A 97 -7.18 -5.13 11.91
C LYS A 97 -6.78 -5.88 13.19
N ARG A 98 -5.81 -6.79 13.08
CA ARG A 98 -5.28 -7.56 14.21
C ARG A 98 -4.67 -6.66 15.28
N SER A 99 -3.86 -5.68 14.87
CA SER A 99 -3.24 -4.70 15.77
C SER A 99 -4.29 -3.85 16.50
N ASN A 100 -5.31 -3.37 15.79
CA ASN A 100 -6.41 -2.59 16.37
C ASN A 100 -7.19 -3.41 17.41
N GLN A 101 -7.59 -4.64 17.07
CA GLN A 101 -8.28 -5.54 18.00
C GLN A 101 -7.43 -5.85 19.23
N TYR A 102 -6.13 -6.10 19.03
CA TYR A 102 -5.20 -6.35 20.12
C TYR A 102 -5.03 -5.14 21.04
N GLN A 103 -4.87 -3.94 20.49
CA GLN A 103 -4.79 -2.70 21.28
C GLN A 103 -6.10 -2.44 22.04
N ARG A 104 -7.25 -2.67 21.41
CA ARG A 104 -8.55 -2.56 22.07
C ARG A 104 -8.68 -3.56 23.21
N GLY A 105 -8.26 -4.82 23.02
CA GLY A 105 -8.22 -5.83 24.06
C GLY A 105 -7.34 -5.41 25.25
N LYS A 106 -6.15 -4.87 24.98
CA LYS A 106 -5.28 -4.30 26.03
C LYS A 106 -5.94 -3.17 26.80
N MET A 107 -6.58 -2.22 26.11
CA MET A 107 -7.29 -1.11 26.77
C MET A 107 -8.42 -1.62 27.67
N LEU A 108 -9.19 -2.61 27.21
CA LEU A 108 -10.26 -3.22 28.01
C LEU A 108 -9.71 -3.97 29.23
N ALA A 109 -8.64 -4.75 29.06
CA ALA A 109 -8.01 -5.47 30.17
C ALA A 109 -7.43 -4.50 31.22
N MET A 110 -6.78 -3.42 30.79
CA MET A 110 -6.27 -2.37 31.69
C MET A 110 -7.41 -1.66 32.43
N ARG A 111 -8.54 -1.40 31.76
CA ARG A 111 -9.74 -0.85 32.41
C ARG A 111 -10.29 -1.81 33.48
N GLN A 112 -10.44 -3.09 33.14
CA GLN A 112 -10.90 -4.12 34.09
C GLN A 112 -9.96 -4.24 35.29
N LEU A 113 -8.65 -4.21 35.07
CA LEU A 113 -7.65 -4.22 36.13
C LEU A 113 -7.80 -3.00 37.04
N ARG A 114 -7.93 -1.80 36.47
CA ARG A 114 -8.15 -0.56 37.22
C ARG A 114 -9.41 -0.66 38.07
N ASP A 115 -10.52 -1.08 37.49
CA ASP A 115 -11.81 -1.14 38.18
C ASP A 115 -11.77 -2.17 39.31
N SER A 116 -11.20 -3.35 39.07
CA SER A 116 -11.03 -4.38 40.11
C SER A 116 -10.10 -3.93 41.24
N LEU A 117 -9.01 -3.22 40.92
CA LEU A 117 -8.09 -2.71 41.92
C LEU A 117 -8.72 -1.60 42.74
N ALA A 118 -9.48 -0.71 42.09
CA ALA A 118 -10.25 0.34 42.77
C ALA A 118 -11.23 -0.25 43.78
N THR A 119 -12.01 -1.27 43.39
CA THR A 119 -12.92 -1.96 44.32
C THR A 119 -12.18 -2.56 45.51
N LYS A 120 -11.07 -3.26 45.28
CA LYS A 120 -10.30 -3.88 46.38
C LYS A 120 -9.67 -2.86 47.33
N ILE A 121 -9.21 -1.72 46.82
CA ILE A 121 -8.67 -0.65 47.67
C ILE A 121 -9.78 -0.04 48.53
N ILE A 122 -10.98 0.16 47.99
CA ILE A 122 -12.13 0.71 48.75
C ILE A 122 -12.58 -0.27 49.84
N GLU A 123 -12.60 -1.58 49.55
CA GLU A 123 -12.93 -2.63 50.52
C GLU A 123 -11.96 -2.66 51.71
N GLU A 124 -10.65 -2.57 51.46
CA GLU A 124 -9.62 -2.64 52.51
C GLU A 124 -9.37 -1.29 53.22
N PHE A 125 -9.56 -0.17 52.51
CA PHE A 125 -9.29 1.18 53.01
C PHE A 125 -10.44 2.15 52.69
N PRO A 126 -11.53 2.14 53.49
CA PRO A 126 -12.72 2.97 53.25
C PRO A 126 -12.41 4.48 53.21
N ASP A 127 -11.42 4.95 53.96
CA ASP A 127 -11.03 6.36 54.02
C ASP A 127 -10.49 6.90 52.67
N LEU A 128 -10.05 6.01 51.79
CA LEU A 128 -9.47 6.36 50.48
C LEU A 128 -10.48 6.40 49.34
N GLU A 129 -11.75 6.06 49.58
CA GLU A 129 -12.80 5.95 48.55
C GLU A 129 -12.88 7.20 47.65
N LYS A 130 -12.90 8.39 48.26
CA LYS A 130 -12.98 9.67 47.52
C LYS A 130 -11.79 9.89 46.59
N GLN A 131 -10.60 9.42 46.97
CA GLN A 131 -9.39 9.58 46.16
C GLN A 131 -9.39 8.59 44.99
N VAL A 132 -9.79 7.35 45.24
CA VAL A 132 -9.90 6.29 44.21
C VAL A 132 -10.92 6.68 43.14
N ASP A 133 -12.09 7.19 43.53
CA ASP A 133 -13.11 7.67 42.60
C ASP A 133 -12.62 8.81 41.71
N LEU A 134 -11.85 9.73 42.28
CA LEU A 134 -11.29 10.88 41.57
C LEU A 134 -10.24 10.44 40.54
N ILE A 135 -9.41 9.44 40.88
CA ILE A 135 -8.44 8.84 39.95
C ILE A 135 -9.14 8.07 38.83
N THR A 136 -10.17 7.28 39.15
CA THR A 136 -10.94 6.52 38.16
C THR A 136 -11.62 7.47 37.16
N LYS A 137 -12.25 8.55 37.64
CA LYS A 137 -12.86 9.59 36.79
C LYS A 137 -11.86 10.32 35.91
N LYS A 138 -10.66 10.63 36.43
CA LYS A 138 -9.58 11.26 35.65
C LYS A 138 -8.99 10.35 34.57
N THR A 139 -9.00 9.03 34.80
CA THR A 139 -8.43 8.03 33.87
C THR A 139 -9.45 7.48 32.87
N THR A 140 -10.75 7.69 33.09
CA THR A 140 -11.78 7.49 32.06
C THR A 140 -11.79 8.65 31.07
N ASN A 141 -11.33 8.40 29.84
CA ASN A 141 -11.56 9.32 28.72
C ASN A 141 -13.03 9.25 28.27
N PRO A 142 -13.83 10.34 28.36
CA PRO A 142 -15.24 10.35 27.96
C PRO A 142 -15.48 10.21 26.45
N THR A 143 -14.43 10.33 25.62
CA THR A 143 -14.53 10.30 24.16
C THR A 143 -14.68 8.89 23.56
N ASN A 144 -14.45 7.83 24.35
CA ASN A 144 -14.35 6.45 23.84
C ASN A 144 -15.61 5.59 24.01
N GLU A 145 -16.68 6.09 24.64
CA GLU A 145 -17.88 5.27 24.88
C GLU A 145 -18.76 5.13 23.63
N ASN A 146 -18.79 6.12 22.74
CA ASN A 146 -19.61 6.09 21.52
C ASN A 146 -18.99 5.26 20.38
N ASN A 147 -17.71 4.90 20.44
CA ASN A 147 -17.03 4.10 19.41
C ASN A 147 -16.90 2.61 19.82
N LEU A 148 -17.60 2.18 20.87
CA LEU A 148 -17.57 0.79 21.34
C LEU A 148 -18.60 -0.12 20.65
N LYS A 149 -19.56 0.43 19.90
CA LYS A 149 -20.56 -0.31 19.12
C LYS A 149 -20.27 -0.21 17.62
N LEU A 150 -19.40 -1.06 17.11
CA LEU A 150 -19.31 -1.53 15.73
C LEU A 150 -18.43 -2.79 15.72
#